data_AF-A0A534S4Y7-F1
#
_entry.id   AF-A0A534S4Y7-F1
#
_cell.length_a   1.000
_cell.length_b   1.000
_cell.length_c   1.000
_cell.angle_alpha   90.00
_cell.angle_beta   90.00
_cell.angle_gamma   90.00
#
_symmetry.space_group_name_H-M   'P 1'
#
loop_
_entity.id
_entity.type
_entity.pdbx_description
1 polymer ?
#
loop_
_entity_poly.entity_id
_entity_poly.type
_entity_poly.pdbx_seq_one_letter_code
_entity_poly.pdbx_strand_id
1 'polypeptide(L)' 'RLVPLDTMRDLEREGVFGKLHEFVHSTGGAHAAVENATNIGQAIAARLKAAGVTGVILTST' A
#
# COMPACT_ATOMS: atom_id res chain seq x y z
N ARG A 1 -5.84 -14.55 3.67
CA ARG A 1 -5.81 -13.11 4.04
C ARG A 1 -4.79 -12.44 3.13
N LEU A 2 -5.19 -11.44 2.33
CA LEU A 2 -4.33 -10.79 1.31
C LEU A 2 -3.49 -9.64 1.88
N VAL A 3 -4.07 -8.90 2.84
CA VAL A 3 -3.44 -7.76 3.52
C VAL A 3 -3.70 -7.87 5.04
N PRO A 4 -2.81 -7.33 5.90
CA PRO A 4 -2.95 -7.38 7.36
C PRO A 4 -3.99 -6.37 7.87
N LEU A 5 -5.17 -6.31 7.26
CA LEU A 5 -6.20 -5.30 7.54
C LEU A 5 -6.62 -5.31 9.02
N ASP A 6 -6.84 -6.50 9.59
CA ASP A 6 -7.30 -6.63 10.97
C ASP A 6 -6.28 -6.05 11.95
N THR A 7 -5.02 -6.45 11.83
CA THR A 7 -3.92 -5.92 12.65
C THR A 7 -3.74 -4.41 12.46
N MET A 8 -3.85 -3.91 11.23
CA MET A 8 -3.76 -2.47 10.99
C MET A 8 -4.91 -1.70 11.64
N ARG A 9 -6.13 -2.26 11.68
CA ARG A 9 -7.28 -1.65 12.37
C ARG A 9 -7.12 -1.71 13.89
N ASP A 10 -6.49 -2.75 14.43
CA ASP A 10 -6.17 -2.82 15.86
C ASP A 10 -5.17 -1.70 16.24
N LEU A 11 -4.08 -1.57 15.47
CA LEU A 11 -3.07 -0.53 15.67
C LEU A 11 -3.60 0.90 15.45
N GLU A 12 -4.55 1.10 14.54
CA GLU A 12 -5.27 2.37 14.37
C GLU A 12 -6.09 2.71 15.63
N ARG A 13 -6.81 1.72 16.19
CA ARG A 13 -7.59 1.88 17.43
C ARG A 13 -6.71 2.13 18.65
N GLU A 14 -5.52 1.54 18.69
CA GLU A 14 -4.51 1.78 19.72
C GLU A 14 -3.79 3.12 19.56
N GLY A 15 -3.99 3.82 18.44
CA GLY A 15 -3.40 5.14 18.18
C GLY A 15 -1.93 5.10 17.78
N VAL A 16 -1.41 3.94 17.35
CA VAL A 16 -0.01 3.78 16.91
C VAL A 16 0.27 4.60 15.63
N PHE A 17 -0.77 4.80 14.81
CA PHE A 17 -0.75 5.72 13.68
C PHE A 17 -2.11 6.44 13.54
N GLY A 18 -2.15 7.50 12.74
CA GLY A 18 -3.32 8.39 12.67
C GLY A 18 -4.56 7.78 12.01
N LYS A 19 -4.49 7.48 10.70
CA LYS A 19 -5.62 6.91 9.94
C LYS A 19 -5.11 5.94 8.89
N LEU A 20 -5.82 4.81 8.73
CA LEU A 20 -5.53 3.84 7.70
C LEU A 20 -6.03 4.35 6.34
N HIS A 21 -5.20 4.25 5.32
CA HIS A 21 -5.60 4.58 3.96
C HIS A 21 -6.70 3.61 3.47
N GLU A 22 -7.77 4.13 2.89
CA GLU A 22 -8.99 3.35 2.58
C GLU A 22 -8.84 2.44 1.35
N PHE A 23 -7.80 2.65 0.55
CA PHE A 23 -7.55 1.87 -0.67
C PHE A 23 -6.32 0.98 -0.53
N VAL A 24 -6.39 -0.21 -1.14
CA VAL A 24 -5.25 -1.10 -1.31
C VAL A 24 -4.81 -1.04 -2.76
N HIS A 25 -3.51 -0.84 -2.98
CA HIS A 25 -2.90 -0.92 -4.31
C HIS A 25 -2.26 -2.29 -4.49
N SER A 26 -2.69 -3.03 -5.51
CA SER A 26 -2.14 -4.34 -5.85
C SER A 26 -1.77 -4.36 -7.34
N THR A 27 -0.71 -5.08 -7.67
CA THR A 27 -0.25 -5.28 -9.05
C THR A 27 -0.58 -6.71 -9.49
N GLY A 28 -1.03 -6.88 -10.73
CA GLY A 28 -1.20 -8.22 -11.31
C GLY A 28 0.17 -8.79 -11.68
N GLY A 29 0.51 -9.97 -11.18
CA GLY A 29 1.82 -10.63 -11.39
C GLY A 29 2.20 -10.94 -12.85
N ALA A 30 1.35 -10.64 -13.82
CA ALA A 30 1.53 -10.96 -15.24
C ALA A 30 2.50 -10.02 -15.99
N HIS A 31 2.92 -8.88 -15.42
CA HIS A 31 3.72 -7.88 -16.14
C HIS A 31 5.11 -7.61 -15.52
N ALA A 32 5.82 -8.67 -15.16
CA ALA A 32 7.07 -8.68 -14.38
C ALA A 32 8.34 -8.14 -15.09
N ALA A 33 8.21 -7.41 -16.20
CA ALA A 33 9.35 -6.64 -16.72
C ALA A 33 9.72 -5.57 -15.69
N VAL A 34 11.00 -5.51 -15.28
CA VAL A 34 11.49 -4.61 -14.23
C VAL A 34 11.12 -3.15 -14.52
N GLU A 35 11.21 -2.73 -15.77
CA GLU A 35 10.81 -1.38 -16.21
C GLU A 35 9.33 -1.11 -15.95
N ASN A 36 8.45 -2.04 -16.31
CA ASN A 36 7.02 -1.88 -16.10
C ASN A 36 6.66 -1.90 -14.61
N ALA A 37 7.28 -2.79 -13.83
CA ALA A 37 7.11 -2.81 -12.37
C ALA A 37 7.55 -1.48 -11.72
N THR A 38 8.64 -0.89 -12.22
CA THR A 38 9.13 0.41 -11.76
C THR A 38 8.13 1.52 -12.07
N ASN A 39 7.61 1.58 -13.29
CA ASN A 39 6.64 2.59 -13.72
C ASN A 39 5.33 2.49 -12.92
N ILE A 40 4.84 1.27 -12.68
CA ILE A 40 3.65 1.04 -11.85
C ILE A 40 3.91 1.49 -10.40
N GLY A 41 5.06 1.11 -9.83
CA GLY A 41 5.45 1.50 -8.48
C GLY A 41 5.53 3.03 -8.31
N GLN A 42 6.12 3.73 -9.28
CA GLN A 42 6.19 5.20 -9.29
C GLN A 42 4.80 5.84 -9.33
N ALA A 43 3.89 5.32 -10.18
CA ALA A 43 2.52 5.83 -10.26
C ALA A 43 1.73 5.61 -8.96
N ILE A 44 1.89 4.46 -8.30
CA ILE A 44 1.29 4.18 -6.99
C ILE A 44 1.88 5.13 -5.92
N ALA A 45 3.20 5.28 -5.87
CA ALA A 45 3.87 6.15 -4.91
C ALA A 45 3.42 7.62 -5.06
N ALA A 46 3.26 8.11 -6.29
CA ALA A 46 2.75 9.46 -6.54
C ALA A 46 1.34 9.66 -5.98
N ARG A 47 0.43 8.68 -6.18
CA ARG A 47 -0.93 8.72 -5.63
C ARG A 47 -0.95 8.71 -4.11
N LEU A 48 -0.13 7.86 -3.49
CA LEU A 48 -0.03 7.77 -2.03
C LEU A 48 0.50 9.08 -1.42
N LYS A 49 1.53 9.68 -2.02
CA LYS A 49 2.04 11.00 -1.60
C LYS A 49 0.97 12.08 -1.73
N ALA A 50 0.23 12.12 -2.84
CA ALA A 50 -0.86 13.07 -3.04
C ALA A 50 -2.00 12.89 -2.03
N ALA A 51 -2.23 11.65 -1.56
CA ALA A 51 -3.19 11.33 -0.50
C ALA A 51 -2.68 11.60 0.93
N GLY A 52 -1.47 12.14 1.09
CA GLY A 52 -0.88 12.43 2.40
C GLY A 52 -0.42 11.19 3.18
N VAL A 53 -0.25 10.05 2.50
CA VAL A 53 0.23 8.81 3.14
C VAL A 53 1.71 8.94 3.46
N THR A 54 2.06 8.74 4.74
CA THR A 54 3.42 8.88 5.26
C THR A 54 4.14 7.54 5.44
N GLY A 55 3.43 6.42 5.38
CA GLY A 55 3.98 5.08 5.56
C GLY A 55 3.25 4.04 4.72
N VAL A 56 3.99 3.04 4.23
CA VAL A 56 3.46 1.98 3.36
C VAL A 56 4.03 0.63 3.81
N ILE A 57 3.17 -0.38 3.90
CA ILE A 57 3.57 -1.77 4.09
C ILE A 57 3.41 -2.47 2.75
N LEU A 58 4.51 -3.01 2.22
CA LEU A 58 4.49 -3.82 1.01
C LEU A 58 4.35 -5.30 1.40
N THR A 59 3.27 -5.95 0.96
CA THR A 59 3.03 -7.37 1.21
C THR A 59 3.05 -8.14 -0.10
N SER A 60 3.76 -9.28 -0.12
CA SER A 60 3.74 -10.21 -1.25
C SER A 60 2.52 -11.12 -1.12
N THR A 61 1.80 -11.31 -2.22
CA THR A 61 0.61 -12.19 -2.34
C THR A 61 0.89 -13.35 -3.28
#